data_AF-A0A955YSH1-F1
#
_entry.id   AF-A0A955YSH1-F1
#
_cell.length_a   1.000
_cell.length_b   1.000
_cell.length_c   1.000
_cell.angle_alpha   90.00
_cell.angle_beta   90.00
_cell.angle_gamma   90.00
#
_symmetry.space_group_name_H-M   'P 1'
#
loop_
_entity.id
_entity.type
_entity.pdbx_description
1 polymer ?
#
loop_
_entity_poly.entity_id
_entity_poly.type
_entity_poly.pdbx_seq_one_letter_code
_entity_poly.pdbx_strand_id
1 'polypeptide(L)' 'MIRWVRAAAGGLLTLLALGAMVYAVAVLREHDYIAAMLLTVIGLSLIRAGTELLRPVLGE' A
#
# COMPACT_ATOMS: atom_id res chain seq x y z
N MET A 1 -20.04 -6.61 11.95
CA MET A 1 -18.64 -7.03 12.18
C MET A 1 -17.81 -7.01 10.90
N ILE A 2 -18.24 -7.67 9.81
CA ILE A 2 -17.50 -7.77 8.53
C ILE A 2 -17.13 -6.41 7.91
N ARG A 3 -18.02 -5.40 7.96
CA ARG A 3 -17.72 -4.05 7.43
C ARG A 3 -16.52 -3.38 8.11
N TRP A 4 -16.43 -3.48 9.45
CA TRP A 4 -15.36 -2.88 10.22
C TRP A 4 -14.01 -3.58 9.99
N VAL A 5 -14.02 -4.93 9.93
CA VAL A 5 -12.82 -5.71 9.61
C VAL A 5 -12.29 -5.37 8.22
N ARG A 6 -13.19 -5.26 7.22
CA ARG A 6 -12.82 -4.87 5.87
C ARG A 6 -12.22 -3.46 5.80
N ALA A 7 -12.84 -2.50 6.49
CA ALA A 7 -12.34 -1.13 6.54
C ALA A 7 -10.95 -1.06 7.19
N ALA A 8 -10.76 -1.76 8.30
CA ALA A 8 -9.46 -1.85 8.98
C ALA A 8 -8.39 -2.51 8.10
N ALA A 9 -8.73 -3.60 7.40
CA ALA A 9 -7.83 -4.26 6.47
C ALA A 9 -7.43 -3.34 5.30
N GLY A 10 -8.39 -2.64 4.71
CA GLY A 10 -8.13 -1.67 3.65
C GLY A 10 -7.22 -0.54 4.12
N GLY A 11 -7.49 0.04 5.29
CA GLY A 11 -6.65 1.08 5.90
C GLY A 11 -5.23 0.58 6.21
N LEU A 12 -5.09 -0.64 6.74
CA LEU A 12 -3.80 -1.26 7.01
C LEU A 12 -2.99 -1.47 5.73
N LEU A 13 -3.62 -1.96 4.65
CA LEU A 13 -2.94 -2.12 3.35
C LEU A 13 -2.46 -0.77 2.81
N THR A 14 -3.26 0.28 2.92
CA THR A 14 -2.86 1.63 2.50
C THR A 14 -1.67 2.15 3.33
N LEU A 15 -1.66 1.93 4.64
CA LEU A 15 -0.52 2.30 5.50
C LEU A 15 0.75 1.52 5.15
N LEU A 16 0.63 0.22 4.92
CA LEU A 16 1.76 -0.61 4.48
C LEU A 16 2.28 -0.17 3.12
N ALA A 17 1.41 0.23 2.21
CA ALA A 17 1.81 0.74 0.91
C ALA A 17 2.60 2.06 1.02
N LEU A 18 2.15 2.98 1.88
CA LEU A 18 2.90 4.22 2.17
C LEU A 18 4.26 3.91 2.80
N GLY A 19 4.31 2.97 3.75
CA GLY A 19 5.56 2.51 4.33
C GLY A 19 6.52 1.92 3.30
N ALA A 20 6.02 1.08 2.39
CA ALA A 20 6.80 0.50 1.30
C ALA A 20 7.35 1.57 0.35
N MET A 21 6.57 2.60 0.04
CA MET A 21 7.01 3.72 -0.80
C MET A 21 8.11 4.55 -0.13
N VAL A 22 7.94 4.85 1.17
CA VAL A 22 8.98 5.56 1.94
C VAL A 22 10.26 4.74 2.02
N TYR A 23 10.14 3.43 2.25
CA TYR A 23 11.31 2.53 2.28
C TYR A 23 11.97 2.38 0.91
N ALA A 24 11.21 2.37 -0.19
CA ALA A 24 11.74 2.35 -1.54
C ALA A 24 12.68 3.54 -1.82
N VAL A 25 12.39 4.72 -1.25
CA VAL A 25 13.28 5.89 -1.36
C VAL A 25 14.61 5.65 -0.65
N ALA A 26 14.61 4.99 0.51
CA ALA A 26 15.84 4.63 1.20
C ALA A 26 16.68 3.65 0.37
N VAL A 27 16.04 2.60 -0.16
CA VAL A 27 16.69 1.60 -1.03
C VAL A 27 17.24 2.24 -2.31
N LEU A 28 16.52 3.22 -2.88
CA LEU A 28 16.98 3.96 -4.06
C LEU A 28 18.27 4.74 -3.78
N ARG A 29 18.46 5.25 -2.54
CA ARG A 29 19.69 5.96 -2.14
C ARG A 29 20.88 5.02 -2.00
N GLU A 30 20.64 3.74 -1.77
CA GLU A 30 21.68 2.69 -1.77
C GLU A 30 22.01 2.21 -3.19
N HIS A 31 21.42 2.82 -4.22
CA HIS A 31 21.56 2.47 -5.63
C HIS A 31 21.08 1.06 -5.98
N ASP A 32 20.30 0.42 -5.11
CA ASP A 32 19.61 -0.83 -5.44
C ASP A 32 18.31 -0.51 -6.20
N TYR A 33 18.46 -0.19 -7.48
CA TYR A 33 17.37 0.20 -8.36
C TYR A 33 16.35 -0.92 -8.56
N ILE A 34 16.78 -2.19 -8.54
CA ILE A 34 15.89 -3.34 -8.75
C ILE A 34 14.98 -3.49 -7.53
N ALA A 35 15.55 -3.48 -6.31
CA ALA A 35 14.75 -3.57 -5.10
C ALA A 35 13.82 -2.36 -4.95
N ALA A 36 14.28 -1.14 -5.25
CA ALA A 36 13.44 0.06 -5.24
C ALA A 36 12.26 -0.04 -6.23
N MET A 37 12.51 -0.57 -7.44
CA MET A 37 11.47 -0.79 -8.45
C MET A 37 10.45 -1.83 -7.97
N LEU A 38 10.91 -2.96 -7.41
CA LEU A 38 10.03 -3.99 -6.86
C LEU A 38 9.18 -3.47 -5.71
N LEU A 39 9.77 -2.71 -4.78
CA LEU A 39 9.04 -2.08 -3.68
C LEU A 39 7.99 -1.09 -4.17
N THR A 40 8.30 -0.34 -5.23
CA THR A 40 7.34 0.58 -5.86
C THR A 40 6.15 -0.19 -6.45
N VAL A 41 6.40 -1.27 -7.20
CA VAL A 41 5.33 -2.12 -7.77
C VAL A 41 4.47 -2.77 -6.68
N ILE A 42 5.11 -3.27 -5.61
CA ILE A 42 4.42 -3.83 -4.45
C ILE A 42 3.54 -2.77 -3.78
N GLY A 43 4.09 -1.59 -3.50
CA GLY A 43 3.34 -0.50 -2.87
C GLY A 43 2.15 -0.06 -3.72
N LEU A 44 2.29 0.08 -5.05
CA LEU A 44 1.16 0.40 -5.93
C LEU A 44 0.06 -0.68 -5.90
N SER A 45 0.47 -1.95 -5.87
CA SER A 45 -0.46 -3.08 -5.78
C SER A 45 -1.22 -3.08 -4.45
N LEU A 46 -0.54 -2.75 -3.34
CA LEU A 46 -1.14 -2.60 -2.02
C LEU A 46 -2.09 -1.41 -1.93
N ILE A 47 -1.76 -0.26 -2.56
CA ILE A 47 -2.69 0.88 -2.67
C ILE A 47 -3.97 0.43 -3.36
N ARG A 48 -3.86 -0.22 -4.52
CA ARG A 48 -5.02 -0.72 -5.25
C ARG A 48 -5.87 -1.65 -4.39
N ALA A 49 -5.28 -2.68 -3.79
CA ALA A 49 -5.99 -3.61 -2.93
C ALA A 49 -6.65 -2.91 -1.72
N GLY A 50 -5.94 -1.99 -1.07
CA GLY A 50 -6.46 -1.19 0.04
C GLY A 50 -7.65 -0.33 -0.38
N THR A 51 -7.54 0.39 -1.49
CA THR A 51 -8.63 1.24 -2.02
C THR A 51 -9.85 0.42 -2.45
N GLU A 52 -9.67 -0.76 -3.05
CA GLU A 52 -10.78 -1.66 -3.39
C GLU A 52 -11.54 -2.12 -2.14
N LEU A 53 -10.84 -2.43 -1.05
CA LEU A 53 -11.47 -2.80 0.22
C LEU A 53 -12.15 -1.62 0.92
N LEU A 54 -11.60 -0.42 0.76
CA LEU A 54 -12.13 0.83 1.31
C LEU A 54 -13.27 1.43 0.47
N ARG A 55 -13.43 1.03 -0.80
CA ARG A 55 -14.42 1.57 -1.74
C ARG A 55 -15.83 1.71 -1.13
N PRO A 56 -16.38 0.74 -0.40
CA PRO A 56 -17.73 0.83 0.18
C PRO A 56 -17.83 1.78 1.40
N VAL A 57 -16.71 2.32 1.86
CA VAL A 57 -16.61 3.26 3.00
C VAL A 57 -16.24 4.66 2.51
N LEU A 58 -15.45 4.76 1.44
CA LEU A 58 -15.05 6.04 0.82
C LEU A 58 -16.15 6.67 -0.05
N GLY A 59 -17.20 5.92 -0.36
CA GLY A 59 -18.36 6.38 -1.12
C GLY A 59 -18.55 5.60 -2.42
N GLU A 60 -19.79 5.15 -2.63
CA GLU A 60 -20.44 5.35 -3.93
C GLU A 60 -20.97 6.78 -3.98
#